data_AF-A0A1Y4F466-F1
#
_entry.id   AF-A0A1Y4F466-F1
#
_cell.length_a   1.000
_cell.length_b   1.000
_cell.length_c   1.000
_cell.angle_alpha   90.00
_cell.angle_beta   90.00
_cell.angle_gamma   90.00
#
_symmetry.space_group_name_H-M   'P 1'
#
loop_
_entity.id
_entity.type
_entity.pdbx_description
1 polymer ?
#
loop_
_entity_poly.entity_id
_entity_poly.type
_entity_poly.pdbx_seq_one_letter_code
_entity_poly.pdbx_strand_id
1 'polypeptide(L)'
;MKLGDYQLCHNGCQFSWYDNDELVAMVELKEENGIKWICGVYVSPSYRHHGIGMQLLQFSTILGGEKLRVSKSNEAAKTLYKKFGFHVFDEDKEYLFMRLEALKDGSTPD
;
A
#
# COMPACT_ATOMS: atom_id res chain seq x y z
N MET A 1 8.82 12.23 -3.09
CA MET A 1 8.55 10.90 -3.65
C MET A 1 9.13 10.88 -5.07
N LYS A 2 10.13 10.05 -5.36
CA LYS A 2 10.61 9.84 -6.73
C LYS A 2 10.39 8.38 -7.09
N LEU A 3 9.19 8.11 -7.59
CA LEU A 3 9.01 7.05 -8.58
C LEU A 3 9.79 7.58 -9.80
N GLY A 4 10.72 6.80 -10.35
CA GLY A 4 11.65 7.20 -11.41
C GLY A 4 10.98 7.66 -12.73
N ASP A 5 11.67 7.50 -13.86
CA ASP A 5 11.16 7.86 -15.19
C ASP A 5 10.06 6.90 -15.65
N TYR A 6 8.92 6.91 -14.96
CA TYR A 6 7.80 6.00 -15.18
C TYR A 6 6.57 6.75 -15.66
N GLN A 7 5.81 6.16 -16.57
CA GLN A 7 4.50 6.69 -16.95
C GLN A 7 3.44 6.29 -15.93
N LEU A 8 2.72 7.28 -15.38
CA LEU A 8 1.57 7.07 -14.51
C LEU A 8 0.29 6.97 -15.34
N CYS A 9 -0.43 5.86 -15.18
CA CYS A 9 -1.78 5.70 -15.70
C CYS A 9 -2.79 5.68 -14.55
N HIS A 10 -3.87 6.46 -14.68
CA HIS A 10 -4.97 6.52 -13.71
C HIS A 10 -6.26 6.00 -14.34
N ASN A 11 -6.89 5.01 -13.70
CA ASN A 11 -8.21 4.53 -14.09
C ASN A 11 -9.08 4.33 -12.83
N GLY A 12 -9.82 5.37 -12.44
CA GLY A 12 -10.73 5.35 -11.30
C GLY A 12 -10.03 5.12 -9.97
N CYS A 13 -9.89 3.86 -9.56
CA CYS A 13 -9.30 3.41 -8.30
C CYS A 13 -7.83 2.95 -8.41
N GLN A 14 -7.30 2.77 -9.62
CA GLN A 14 -5.98 2.17 -9.82
C GLN A 14 -4.94 3.16 -10.35
N PHE A 15 -3.71 3.05 -9.82
CA PHE A 15 -2.52 3.78 -10.25
C PHE A 15 -1.44 2.78 -10.64
N SER A 16 -0.94 2.88 -11.87
CA SER A 16 0.08 1.99 -12.41
C SER A 16 1.28 2.76 -12.92
N TRP A 17 2.47 2.19 -12.76
CA TRP A 17 3.74 2.72 -13.26
C TRP A 17 4.35 1.75 -14.26
N TYR A 18 4.81 2.28 -15.38
CA TYR A 18 5.39 1.53 -16.49
C TYR A 18 6.81 1.97 -16.80
N ASP A 19 7.66 1.00 -17.19
CA ASP A 19 8.97 1.20 -17.78
C ASP A 19 9.00 0.49 -19.13
N ASN A 20 9.19 1.22 -20.23
CA ASN A 20 9.14 0.69 -21.60
C ASN A 20 7.90 -0.21 -21.86
N ASP A 21 6.71 0.28 -21.50
CA ASP A 21 5.41 -0.42 -21.58
C ASP A 21 5.26 -1.66 -20.69
N GLU A 22 6.26 -2.02 -19.88
CA GLU A 22 6.16 -3.09 -18.89
C GLU A 22 5.64 -2.56 -17.55
N LEU A 23 4.66 -3.25 -16.96
CA LEU A 23 4.11 -2.89 -15.66
C LEU A 23 5.15 -3.12 -14.55
N VAL A 24 5.63 -2.04 -13.95
CA VAL A 24 6.61 -2.07 -12.87
C VAL A 24 5.94 -2.15 -11.50
N ALA A 25 4.91 -1.33 -11.30
CA ALA A 25 4.26 -1.20 -10.01
C ALA A 25 2.80 -0.79 -10.18
N MET A 26 1.96 -1.19 -9.22
CA MET A 26 0.56 -0.80 -9.21
C MET A 26 0.04 -0.72 -7.78
N VAL A 27 -0.85 0.24 -7.55
CA VAL A 27 -1.69 0.26 -6.35
C VAL A 27 -3.15 0.57 -6.69
N GLU A 28 -4.07 -0.09 -6.00
CA GLU A 28 -5.51 0.11 -6.14
C GLU A 28 -6.14 0.54 -4.80
N LEU A 29 -6.99 1.56 -4.85
CA LEU A 29 -7.73 2.13 -3.74
C LEU A 29 -9.24 2.04 -3.97
N LYS A 30 -9.96 1.29 -3.14
CA LYS A 30 -11.42 1.19 -3.21
C LYS A 30 -12.09 1.86 -2.01
N GLU A 31 -13.09 2.68 -2.24
CA GLU A 31 -13.87 3.30 -1.16
C GLU A 31 -15.10 2.47 -0.82
N GLU A 32 -15.26 2.13 0.46
CA GLU A 32 -16.41 1.40 0.98
C GLU A 32 -16.84 2.03 2.32
N ASN A 33 -18.10 2.46 2.42
CA ASN A 33 -18.67 3.11 3.62
C ASN A 33 -17.83 4.29 4.13
N GLY A 34 -17.28 5.11 3.21
CA GLY A 34 -16.44 6.27 3.54
C GLY A 34 -15.01 5.92 3.95
N ILE A 35 -14.60 4.66 3.86
CA ILE A 35 -13.23 4.20 4.16
C ILE A 35 -12.55 3.77 2.86
N LYS A 36 -11.35 4.29 2.59
CA LYS A 36 -10.55 3.84 1.45
C LYS A 36 -9.63 2.68 1.84
N TRP A 37 -9.81 1.58 1.13
CA TRP A 37 -9.06 0.35 1.24
C TRP A 37 -7.98 0.26 0.17
N ILE A 38 -6.78 -0.10 0.58
CA ILE A 38 -5.70 -0.50 -0.31
C ILE A 38 -5.92 -1.97 -0.67
N CYS A 39 -6.34 -2.23 -1.90
CA CYS A 39 -6.82 -3.54 -2.35
C CYS A 39 -5.81 -4.30 -3.19
N GLY A 40 -5.04 -3.61 -4.01
CA GLY A 40 -4.00 -4.18 -4.84
C GLY A 40 -2.69 -3.46 -4.58
N VAL A 41 -1.63 -4.18 -4.23
CA VAL A 41 -0.26 -3.65 -4.18
C VAL A 41 0.62 -4.62 -4.94
N TYR A 42 1.24 -4.13 -6.01
CA TYR A 42 2.08 -4.94 -6.86
C TYR A 42 3.40 -4.23 -7.15
N VAL A 43 4.48 -5.00 -7.11
CA VAL A 43 5.80 -4.63 -7.61
C VAL A 43 6.34 -5.81 -8.41
N SER A 44 6.71 -5.54 -9.66
CA SER A 44 7.33 -6.51 -10.57
C SER A 44 8.55 -7.15 -9.92
N PRO A 45 8.75 -8.48 -10.04
CA PRO A 45 9.86 -9.18 -9.39
C PRO A 45 11.24 -8.55 -9.60
N SER A 46 11.54 -8.09 -10.82
CA SER A 46 12.82 -7.44 -11.18
C SER A 46 13.03 -6.07 -10.52
N TYR A 47 11.96 -5.46 -9.98
CA TYR A 47 11.95 -4.14 -9.35
C TYR A 47 11.76 -4.21 -7.82
N ARG A 48 11.71 -5.42 -7.24
CA ARG A 48 11.59 -5.60 -5.78
C ARG A 48 12.88 -5.22 -5.07
N HIS A 49 12.78 -5.01 -3.75
CA HIS A 49 13.92 -4.63 -2.88
C HIS A 49 14.53 -3.24 -3.14
N HIS A 50 13.91 -2.41 -4.00
CA HIS A 50 14.29 -1.01 -4.24
C HIS A 50 13.41 0.01 -3.49
N GLY A 51 12.63 -0.43 -2.51
CA GLY A 51 11.76 0.45 -1.71
C GLY A 51 10.45 0.87 -2.39
N ILE A 52 10.18 0.42 -3.61
CA ILE A 52 8.97 0.78 -4.37
C ILE A 52 7.69 0.43 -3.60
N GLY A 53 7.61 -0.75 -2.96
CA GLY A 53 6.44 -1.11 -2.15
C GLY A 53 6.18 -0.14 -0.99
N MET A 54 7.23 0.39 -0.36
CA MET A 54 7.10 1.42 0.69
C MET A 54 6.57 2.72 0.09
N GLN A 55 7.07 3.12 -1.08
CA GLN A 55 6.60 4.32 -1.77
C GLN A 55 5.13 4.22 -2.21
N LEU A 56 4.69 3.04 -2.70
CA LEU A 56 3.28 2.80 -3.04
C LEU A 56 2.37 2.96 -1.82
N LEU A 57 2.78 2.46 -0.65
CA LEU A 57 2.02 2.64 0.58
C LEU A 57 1.98 4.11 1.00
N GLN A 58 3.10 4.83 0.95
CA GLN A 58 3.13 6.27 1.27
C GLN A 58 2.19 7.05 0.35
N PHE A 59 2.22 6.73 -0.94
CA PHE A 59 1.34 7.33 -1.94
C PHE A 59 -0.13 7.05 -1.62
N SER A 60 -0.45 5.79 -1.33
CA SER A 60 -1.80 5.35 -0.98
C SER A 60 -2.34 6.06 0.24
N THR A 61 -1.52 6.24 1.28
CA THR A 61 -1.92 6.94 2.51
C THR A 61 -2.16 8.43 2.28
N ILE A 62 -1.37 9.07 1.41
CA ILE A 62 -1.59 10.48 1.02
C ILE A 62 -2.96 10.63 0.33
N LEU A 63 -3.39 9.62 -0.42
CA LEU A 63 -4.71 9.58 -1.06
C LEU A 63 -5.86 9.16 -0.10
N GLY A 64 -5.55 8.95 1.18
CA GLY A 64 -6.50 8.58 2.23
C GLY A 64 -6.72 7.08 2.40
N GLY A 65 -5.83 6.23 1.86
CA GLY A 65 -5.87 4.79 2.10
C GLY A 65 -5.56 4.46 3.57
N GLU A 66 -6.52 3.90 4.28
CA GLU A 66 -6.45 3.68 5.74
C GLU A 66 -6.39 2.21 6.14
N LYS A 67 -6.99 1.34 5.32
CA LYS A 67 -7.14 -0.09 5.61
C LYS A 67 -6.64 -0.94 4.45
N LEU A 68 -6.20 -2.15 4.76
CA LEU A 68 -5.86 -3.15 3.77
C LEU A 68 -6.20 -4.54 4.30
N ARG A 69 -6.26 -5.51 3.39
CA ARG A 69 -6.26 -6.92 3.76
C ARG A 69 -5.07 -7.62 3.11
N VAL A 70 -4.54 -8.63 3.78
CA VAL A 70 -3.40 -9.39 3.31
C VAL A 70 -3.61 -10.86 3.61
N SER A 71 -3.31 -11.72 2.63
CA SER A 71 -3.36 -13.17 2.84
C SER A 71 -2.41 -13.58 3.96
N LYS A 72 -2.85 -14.48 4.83
CA LYS A 72 -2.05 -15.03 5.94
C LYS A 72 -0.76 -15.71 5.46
N SER A 73 -0.70 -16.19 4.22
CA SER A 73 0.51 -16.80 3.64
C SER A 73 1.49 -15.80 3.02
N ASN A 74 1.12 -14.52 2.87
CA ASN A 74 1.96 -13.52 2.20
C ASN A 74 2.91 -12.81 3.18
N GLU A 75 3.97 -13.51 3.61
CA GLU A 75 4.94 -13.00 4.58
C GLU A 75 5.64 -11.70 4.16
N ALA A 76 5.93 -11.57 2.86
CA ALA A 76 6.58 -10.39 2.31
C ALA A 76 5.70 -9.13 2.48
N ALA A 77 4.43 -9.22 2.10
CA ALA A 77 3.48 -8.11 2.25
C ALA A 77 3.22 -7.80 3.73
N LYS A 78 3.02 -8.82 4.57
CA LYS A 78 2.84 -8.64 6.02
C LYS A 78 4.03 -7.91 6.65
N THR A 79 5.25 -8.27 6.28
CA THR A 79 6.47 -7.62 6.78
C THR A 79 6.54 -6.17 6.33
N LEU A 80 6.25 -5.89 5.05
CA LEU A 80 6.22 -4.53 4.51
C LEU A 80 5.18 -3.66 5.22
N TYR A 81 3.95 -4.16 5.39
CA TYR A 81 2.84 -3.42 5.99
C TYR A 81 3.10 -3.12 7.47
N LYS A 82 3.61 -4.09 8.23
CA LYS A 82 4.03 -3.87 9.62
C LYS A 82 5.15 -2.85 9.72
N LYS A 83 6.16 -2.92 8.84
CA LYS A 83 7.28 -1.97 8.81
C LYS A 83 6.81 -0.55 8.47
N PHE A 84 5.78 -0.43 7.63
CA PHE A 84 5.17 0.86 7.31
C PHE A 84 4.43 1.46 8.51
N GLY A 85 3.81 0.63 9.36
CA GLY A 85 3.03 1.06 10.52
C GLY A 85 1.59 0.53 10.54
N PHE A 86 1.22 -0.37 9.63
CA PHE A 86 -0.07 -1.04 9.71
C PHE A 86 -0.08 -2.09 10.83
N HIS A 87 -1.18 -2.15 11.57
CA HIS A 87 -1.42 -3.13 12.61
C HIS A 87 -2.65 -3.97 12.29
N VAL A 88 -2.62 -5.25 12.66
CA VAL A 88 -3.78 -6.15 12.52
C VAL A 88 -4.86 -5.70 13.50
N PHE A 89 -6.09 -5.54 13.02
CA PHE A 89 -7.26 -5.22 13.86
C PHE A 89 -8.37 -6.27 13.76
N ASP A 90 -8.33 -7.12 12.74
CA ASP A 90 -9.30 -8.20 12.53
C ASP A 90 -8.67 -9.30 11.66
N GLU A 91 -9.26 -10.49 11.64
CA GLU A 91 -8.85 -11.60 10.79
C GLU A 91 -10.00 -12.56 10.46
N ASP A 92 -9.90 -13.20 9.29
CA ASP A 92 -10.76 -14.34 8.95
C ASP A 92 -9.91 -15.62 8.76
N LYS A 93 -10.45 -16.63 8.09
CA LYS A 93 -9.72 -17.90 7.86
C LYS A 93 -8.48 -17.73 6.98
N GLU A 94 -8.50 -16.80 6.02
CA GLU A 94 -7.49 -16.66 4.96
C GLU A 94 -6.73 -15.34 5.02
N TYR A 95 -7.31 -14.28 5.60
CA TYR A 95 -6.80 -12.93 5.56
C TYR A 95 -6.63 -12.31 6.95
N LEU A 96 -5.65 -11.41 7.03
CA LEU A 96 -5.53 -10.42 8.09
C LEU A 96 -6.02 -9.07 7.56
N PHE A 97 -6.82 -8.37 8.35
CA PHE A 97 -7.22 -7.00 8.09
C PHE A 97 -6.35 -6.06 8.91
N MET A 98 -5.73 -5.09 8.25
CA MET A 98 -4.78 -4.19 8.86
C MET A 98 -5.20 -2.73 8.63
N ARG A 99 -4.90 -1.88 9.61
CA ARG A 99 -5.17 -0.45 9.57
C ARG A 99 -3.95 0.34 10.01
N LEU A 100 -3.83 1.56 9.53
CA LEU A 100 -3.01 2.56 10.21
C LEU A 100 -3.77 3.06 11.42
N GLU A 101 -3.10 3.16 12.56
CA GLU A 101 -3.64 4.01 13.62
C GLU A 101 -3.41 5.45 13.19
N ALA A 102 -4.42 6.31 13.35
CA ALA A 102 -4.20 7.74 13.21
C ALA A 102 -3.04 8.10 14.16
N LEU A 103 -2.00 8.74 13.64
CA LEU A 103 -0.99 9.37 14.48
C LEU A 103 -1.80 10.20 15.51
N LYS A 104 -1.69 9.83 16.78
CA LYS A 104 -2.21 10.70 17.84
C LYS A 104 -1.39 11.98 17.72
N ASP A 105 -1.95 13.01 17.10
CA ASP A 105 -1.41 14.36 17.20
C ASP A 105 -1.23 14.66 18.69
N GLY A 106 0.01 14.87 19.14
CA GLY A 106 0.26 15.44 20.46
C GLY A 106 1.29 14.79 21.38
N SER A 107 2.26 14.00 20.90
CA SER A 107 3.48 13.74 21.69
C SER A 107 4.71 14.27 20.98
N THR A 108 4.98 15.57 21.17
CA THR A 108 6.35 16.11 21.07
C THR A 108 7.25 15.31 22.00
N PRO A 109 8.38 14.76 21.52
CA PRO A 109 9.44 14.30 22.42
C PRO A 109 10.02 15.53 23.12
N ASP A 110 10.13 15.47 24.44
CA ASP A 110 10.97 16.39 25.24
C ASP A 110 12.43 16.37 24.77
#